data_AF-A0A0Q5PEL8-F1
#
_entry.id   AF-A0A0Q5PEL8-F1
#
_cell.length_a   1.000
_cell.length_b   1.000
_cell.length_c   1.000
_cell.angle_alpha   90.00
_cell.angle_beta   90.00
_cell.angle_gamma   90.00
#
_symmetry.space_group_name_H-M   'P 1'
#
loop_
_entity.id
_entity.type
_entity.pdbx_description
1 polymer ?
#
loop_
_entity_poly.entity_id
_entity_poly.type
_entity_poly.pdbx_seq_one_letter_code
_entity_poly.pdbx_strand_id
1 'polypeptide(L)'
;MVYEALKLIHNGAFVAVYSSADRPLPVTSWLTEQGWRGVSIDAAASPAKSSIVPADGAGPSGRTYNVVGDPDVEAFSRTHSLSAILDTAFKGDIHFLSVDASDLGQQALADIDLSVRRPWIVLIYQPDGNGSIEQMVEWKAAMKKSDYTTLFESPSHCLYVAAEHAEFVLQGRFGEDFGRASQASGVGGPSTHLATADGATQDLSNPARSEVSKAMQHAVRHGDEIEVELRLARIERAHLQSRMETAEAWARSSAEWIKDAETRAERAERRANSSSSWINRLELRLRGVSSTLAQTEREIASLRDRLEHSDLDRASQASTITALEGSLEASERARNELEQRMSAILSSTSWRLAAPLRYILGPFGLRIRRWVPSAFRRRPDPDTQPVPEFPEARASAADPVQPSPGHESVAPAPSSTTVPVLQPQRVRMYADMLKNGREPTTSEQA
;
A
#
# COMPACT_ATOMS: atom_id res chain seq x y z
N MET A 1 -23.94 23.13 -13.48
CA MET A 1 -23.38 24.07 -14.48
C MET A 1 -21.98 23.64 -14.89
N VAL A 2 -20.94 23.86 -14.09
CA VAL A 2 -19.56 23.42 -14.38
C VAL A 2 -19.48 21.91 -14.72
N TYR A 3 -20.22 21.09 -13.99
CA TYR A 3 -20.34 19.65 -14.25
C TYR A 3 -20.83 19.26 -15.65
N GLU A 4 -21.74 20.03 -16.27
CA GLU A 4 -22.28 19.69 -17.60
C GLU A 4 -21.29 20.08 -18.71
N ALA A 5 -20.56 21.20 -18.58
CA ALA A 5 -19.47 21.55 -19.50
C ALA A 5 -18.40 20.46 -19.53
N LEU A 6 -18.04 19.96 -18.34
CA LEU A 6 -16.93 19.03 -18.19
C LEU A 6 -17.27 17.62 -18.67
N LYS A 7 -18.55 17.22 -18.73
CA LYS A 7 -18.97 15.91 -19.25
C LYS A 7 -18.61 15.69 -20.72
N LEU A 8 -18.48 16.76 -21.50
CA LEU A 8 -18.11 16.70 -22.93
C LEU A 8 -16.62 16.47 -23.16
N ILE A 9 -15.81 16.59 -22.09
CA ILE A 9 -14.36 16.41 -22.15
C ILE A 9 -14.03 15.07 -21.47
N HIS A 10 -13.72 14.07 -22.30
CA HIS A 10 -13.26 12.77 -21.81
C HIS A 10 -11.76 12.82 -21.51
N ASN A 11 -11.34 12.35 -20.33
CA ASN A 11 -9.94 12.26 -19.90
C ASN A 11 -9.20 13.60 -19.87
N GLY A 12 -9.85 14.66 -19.38
CA GLY A 12 -9.22 15.98 -19.26
C GLY A 12 -8.13 16.05 -18.19
N ALA A 13 -7.35 17.12 -18.23
CA ALA A 13 -6.39 17.48 -17.19
C ALA A 13 -6.93 18.66 -16.38
N PHE A 14 -6.81 18.61 -15.05
CA PHE A 14 -7.21 19.70 -14.17
C PHE A 14 -6.12 20.10 -13.18
N VAL A 15 -6.21 21.36 -12.73
CA VAL A 15 -5.36 21.93 -11.70
C VAL A 15 -6.27 22.58 -10.67
N ALA A 16 -6.04 22.33 -9.38
CA ALA A 16 -6.82 22.94 -8.30
C ALA A 16 -5.88 23.62 -7.31
N VAL A 17 -5.92 24.94 -7.19
CA VAL A 17 -5.12 25.72 -6.24
C VAL A 17 -6.03 26.14 -5.08
N TYR A 18 -5.70 25.71 -3.86
CA TYR A 18 -6.49 26.01 -2.65
C TYR A 18 -5.58 26.31 -1.45
N SER A 19 -6.08 27.08 -0.47
CA SER A 19 -5.27 27.53 0.68
C SER A 19 -5.36 26.63 1.92
N SER A 20 -6.15 25.54 1.88
CA SER A 20 -6.37 24.65 3.02
C SER A 20 -6.37 23.19 2.59
N ALA A 21 -5.53 22.39 3.24
CA ALA A 21 -5.40 20.95 3.03
C ALA A 21 -6.68 20.14 3.30
N ASP A 22 -7.67 20.69 3.99
CA ASP A 22 -8.66 19.84 4.66
C ASP A 22 -9.77 19.31 3.78
N ARG A 23 -10.11 19.93 2.63
CA ARG A 23 -11.06 19.33 1.65
C ARG A 23 -10.81 19.80 0.21
N PRO A 24 -10.61 18.89 -0.76
CA PRO A 24 -10.70 19.25 -2.17
C PRO A 24 -12.09 19.83 -2.46
N LEU A 25 -12.15 20.87 -3.29
CA LEU A 25 -13.42 21.43 -3.75
C LEU A 25 -14.29 20.30 -4.35
N PRO A 26 -15.63 20.32 -4.16
CA PRO A 26 -16.50 19.26 -4.67
C PRO A 26 -16.29 18.96 -6.17
N VAL A 27 -15.96 19.99 -6.96
CA VAL A 27 -15.67 19.86 -8.39
C VAL A 27 -14.40 19.03 -8.67
N THR A 28 -13.37 19.18 -7.85
CA THR A 28 -12.09 18.46 -7.96
C THR A 28 -12.28 16.97 -7.69
N SER A 29 -13.04 16.63 -6.65
CA SER A 29 -13.36 15.23 -6.31
C SER A 29 -14.11 14.55 -7.45
N TRP A 30 -15.15 15.21 -7.97
CA TRP A 30 -15.92 14.70 -9.08
C TRP A 30 -15.08 14.53 -10.36
N LEU A 31 -14.21 15.50 -10.69
CA LEU A 31 -13.30 15.41 -11.84
C LEU A 31 -12.40 14.17 -11.76
N THR A 32 -11.86 13.91 -10.57
CA THR A 32 -11.04 12.72 -10.29
C THR A 32 -11.85 11.43 -10.49
N GLU A 33 -13.11 11.39 -10.01
CA GLU A 33 -14.02 10.26 -10.22
C GLU A 33 -14.35 10.02 -11.70
N GLN A 34 -14.36 11.06 -12.54
CA GLN A 34 -14.52 10.95 -13.99
C GLN A 34 -13.23 10.55 -14.72
N GLY A 35 -12.16 10.21 -14.00
CA GLY A 35 -10.88 9.76 -14.59
C GLY A 35 -10.00 10.89 -15.12
N TRP A 36 -10.25 12.14 -14.73
CA TRP A 36 -9.40 13.25 -15.10
C TRP A 36 -8.08 13.23 -14.32
N ARG A 37 -7.01 13.70 -14.96
CA ARG A 37 -5.69 13.81 -14.34
C ARG A 37 -5.55 15.16 -13.65
N GLY A 38 -5.37 15.14 -12.34
CA GLY A 38 -5.40 16.34 -11.50
C GLY A 38 -4.09 16.63 -10.82
N VAL A 39 -3.72 17.91 -10.72
CA VAL A 39 -2.74 18.38 -9.74
C VAL A 39 -3.44 19.32 -8.79
N SER A 40 -3.50 18.91 -7.53
CA SER A 40 -3.93 19.81 -6.46
C SER A 40 -2.72 20.51 -5.88
N ILE A 41 -2.80 21.83 -5.77
CA ILE A 41 -1.75 22.67 -5.25
C ILE A 41 -2.25 23.27 -3.96
N ASP A 42 -1.68 22.79 -2.86
CA ASP A 42 -1.92 23.37 -1.55
C ASP A 42 -1.00 24.58 -1.39
N ALA A 43 -1.60 25.75 -1.39
CA ALA A 43 -0.96 26.99 -1.03
C ALA A 43 -0.95 27.09 0.50
N ALA A 44 -0.26 26.18 1.17
CA ALA A 44 -0.05 26.30 2.60
C ALA A 44 0.78 27.56 2.87
N ALA A 45 0.27 28.48 3.69
CA ALA A 45 1.02 29.64 4.15
C ALA A 45 2.26 29.16 4.92
N SER A 46 3.43 29.27 4.28
CA SER A 46 4.81 29.17 4.80
C SER A 46 5.10 28.24 5.99
N PRO A 47 6.18 27.43 5.96
CA PRO A 47 6.67 26.74 7.15
C PRO A 47 7.15 27.76 8.20
N ALA A 48 6.28 28.18 9.11
CA ALA A 48 6.65 28.95 10.29
C ALA A 48 7.41 28.03 11.26
N LYS A 49 8.70 27.77 10.96
CA LYS A 49 9.83 27.53 11.88
C LYS A 49 11.10 27.20 11.09
N SER A 50 11.71 28.21 10.47
CA SER A 50 13.17 28.26 10.33
C SER A 50 13.65 29.71 10.46
N SER A 51 14.10 30.04 11.66
CA SER A 51 15.07 31.11 11.85
C SER A 51 16.33 30.69 11.10
N ILE A 52 16.71 31.44 10.07
CA ILE A 52 18.08 31.94 9.82
C ILE A 52 17.94 33.00 8.73
N VAL A 53 18.22 34.25 9.11
CA VAL A 53 18.59 35.32 8.19
C VAL A 53 20.08 35.12 7.83
N PRO A 54 20.46 35.31 6.57
CA PRO A 54 21.51 36.29 6.32
C PRO A 54 21.08 37.34 5.31
N ALA A 55 21.71 38.51 5.50
CA ALA A 55 21.55 39.72 4.74
C ALA A 55 22.07 39.59 3.30
N ASP A 56 21.56 40.50 2.46
CA ASP A 56 22.03 40.90 1.13
C ASP A 56 21.49 40.10 -0.07
N GLY A 57 20.52 40.72 -0.77
CA GLY A 57 20.21 40.42 -2.16
C GLY A 57 18.72 40.44 -2.49
N ALA A 58 18.24 41.55 -3.07
CA ALA A 58 16.90 41.66 -3.65
C ALA A 58 16.74 40.73 -4.86
N GLY A 59 16.35 39.48 -4.61
CA GLY A 59 15.73 38.59 -5.61
C GLY A 59 14.21 38.53 -5.40
N PRO A 60 13.41 38.22 -6.44
CA PRO A 60 11.98 38.05 -6.28
C PRO A 60 11.73 36.98 -5.23
N SER A 61 10.93 37.30 -4.22
CA SER A 61 10.56 36.40 -3.13
C SER A 61 9.92 35.13 -3.70
N GLY A 62 10.70 34.08 -3.90
CA GLY A 62 10.21 32.79 -4.38
C GLY A 62 9.29 32.17 -3.33
N ARG A 63 8.02 31.97 -3.68
CA ARG A 63 7.01 31.37 -2.81
C ARG A 63 6.86 29.87 -3.08
N THR A 64 6.32 29.16 -2.10
CA THR A 64 6.21 27.69 -2.09
C THR A 64 4.80 27.24 -2.46
N TYR A 65 4.70 26.27 -3.35
CA TYR A 65 3.46 25.57 -3.68
C TYR A 65 3.71 24.07 -3.50
N ASN A 66 2.84 23.36 -2.78
CA ASN A 66 2.96 21.91 -2.60
C ASN A 66 2.03 21.18 -3.56
N VAL A 67 2.57 20.25 -4.34
CA VAL A 67 1.79 19.39 -5.23
C VAL A 67 1.29 18.17 -4.47
N VAL A 68 -0.02 17.96 -4.49
CA VAL A 68 -0.72 16.81 -3.92
C VAL A 68 -1.52 16.17 -5.07
N GLY A 69 -1.27 14.89 -5.42
CA GLY A 69 -2.22 14.15 -6.27
C GLY A 69 -1.69 13.28 -7.42
N ASP A 70 -0.40 13.07 -7.60
CA ASP A 70 0.13 12.06 -8.53
C ASP A 70 1.26 11.27 -7.85
N PRO A 71 1.17 9.93 -7.69
CA PRO A 71 2.22 9.14 -7.05
C PRO A 71 3.55 9.16 -7.81
N ASP A 72 3.55 9.52 -9.10
CA ASP A 72 4.76 9.62 -9.93
C ASP A 72 5.40 11.01 -9.89
N VAL A 73 4.71 12.01 -9.32
CA VAL A 73 5.24 13.35 -9.09
C VAL A 73 5.84 13.34 -7.69
N GLU A 74 7.14 13.02 -7.60
CA GLU A 74 7.91 13.14 -6.35
C GLU A 74 7.54 14.43 -5.62
N ALA A 75 7.25 14.35 -4.32
CA ALA A 75 6.84 15.48 -3.51
C ALA A 75 7.85 16.63 -3.68
N PHE A 76 7.50 17.60 -4.52
CA PHE A 76 8.36 18.74 -4.82
C PHE A 76 8.48 19.60 -3.57
N SER A 77 9.53 19.39 -2.79
CA SER A 77 9.84 20.20 -1.61
C SER A 77 10.60 21.49 -1.96
N ARG A 78 10.62 21.89 -3.24
CA ARG A 78 11.33 23.08 -3.74
C ARG A 78 10.34 24.14 -4.20
N THR A 79 10.70 25.40 -3.99
CA THR A 79 9.97 26.59 -4.47
C THR A 79 9.95 26.62 -5.99
N HIS A 80 8.79 26.40 -6.59
CA HIS A 80 8.58 26.53 -8.03
C HIS A 80 7.42 27.50 -8.27
N SER A 81 7.49 28.35 -9.30
CA SER A 81 6.32 29.13 -9.72
C SER A 81 5.22 28.18 -10.22
N LEU A 82 3.95 28.62 -10.18
CA LEU A 82 2.86 27.83 -10.74
C LEU A 82 3.14 27.43 -12.19
N SER A 83 3.65 28.35 -13.00
CA SER A 83 4.08 28.06 -14.38
C SER A 83 5.08 26.89 -14.46
N ALA A 84 6.12 26.88 -13.63
CA ALA A 84 7.13 25.81 -13.63
C ALA A 84 6.56 24.46 -13.18
N ILE A 85 5.62 24.46 -12.23
CA ILE A 85 4.91 23.25 -11.80
C ILE A 85 4.07 22.72 -12.96
N LEU A 86 3.34 23.58 -13.65
CA LEU A 86 2.51 23.19 -14.78
C LEU A 86 3.34 22.69 -15.96
N ASP A 87 4.49 23.33 -16.23
CA ASP A 87 5.43 22.89 -17.27
C ASP A 87 5.97 21.48 -17.01
N THR A 88 6.17 21.14 -15.74
CA THR A 88 6.72 19.86 -15.32
C THR A 88 5.65 18.77 -15.26
N ALA A 89 4.51 19.10 -14.66
CA ALA A 89 3.42 18.15 -14.40
C ALA A 89 2.55 17.88 -15.64
N PHE A 90 2.42 18.84 -16.56
CA PHE A 90 1.54 18.72 -17.72
C PHE A 90 2.28 19.00 -19.03
N LYS A 91 2.38 17.96 -19.87
CA LYS A 91 2.93 18.07 -21.23
C LYS A 91 1.89 18.41 -22.30
N GLY A 92 0.62 18.56 -21.92
CA GLY A 92 -0.50 18.82 -22.83
C GLY A 92 -1.42 19.90 -22.32
N ASP A 93 -2.61 19.97 -22.91
CA ASP A 93 -3.60 21.00 -22.60
C ASP A 93 -4.20 20.82 -21.21
N ILE A 94 -4.26 21.91 -20.47
CA ILE A 94 -5.00 21.99 -19.22
C ILE A 94 -6.44 22.32 -19.59
N HIS A 95 -7.38 21.51 -19.14
CA HIS A 95 -8.80 21.70 -19.50
C HIS A 95 -9.53 22.49 -18.42
N PHE A 96 -9.13 22.35 -17.16
CA PHE A 96 -9.80 22.99 -16.04
C PHE A 96 -8.80 23.50 -14.99
N LEU A 97 -8.88 24.77 -14.62
CA LEU A 97 -8.12 25.36 -13.52
C LEU A 97 -9.10 25.91 -12.49
N SER A 98 -9.06 25.38 -11.27
CA SER A 98 -9.79 25.94 -10.13
C SER A 98 -8.82 26.72 -9.23
N VAL A 99 -9.17 27.93 -8.86
CA VAL A 99 -8.38 28.80 -7.98
C VAL A 99 -9.26 29.30 -6.85
N ASP A 100 -8.82 29.12 -5.61
CA ASP A 100 -9.43 29.75 -4.45
C ASP A 100 -9.01 31.23 -4.36
N ALA A 101 -9.97 32.14 -4.25
CA ALA A 101 -9.87 33.60 -4.21
C ALA A 101 -9.25 34.15 -2.91
N SER A 102 -8.36 33.37 -2.30
CA SER A 102 -7.48 33.84 -1.25
C SER A 102 -6.36 34.72 -1.84
N ASP A 103 -5.62 35.44 -0.99
CA ASP A 103 -4.43 36.20 -1.41
C ASP A 103 -3.41 35.33 -2.16
N LEU A 104 -3.40 34.02 -1.88
CA LEU A 104 -2.56 33.04 -2.56
C LEU A 104 -3.08 32.69 -3.95
N GLY A 105 -4.40 32.64 -4.15
CA GLY A 105 -4.98 32.49 -5.48
C GLY A 105 -4.70 33.69 -6.39
N GLN A 106 -4.72 34.90 -5.83
CA GLN A 106 -4.33 36.11 -6.56
C GLN A 106 -2.89 36.00 -7.07
N GLN A 107 -2.00 35.54 -6.21
CA GLN A 107 -0.59 35.36 -6.54
C GLN A 107 -0.40 34.23 -7.56
N ALA A 108 -1.10 33.11 -7.38
CA ALA A 108 -1.09 32.01 -8.33
C ALA A 108 -1.51 32.47 -9.74
N LEU A 109 -2.56 33.30 -9.83
CA LEU A 109 -3.01 33.90 -11.09
C LEU A 109 -2.02 34.92 -11.65
N ALA A 110 -1.25 35.61 -10.82
CA ALA A 110 -0.20 36.53 -11.25
C ALA A 110 1.08 35.81 -11.71
N ASP A 111 1.37 34.63 -11.14
CA ASP A 111 2.54 33.80 -11.43
C ASP A 111 2.38 32.95 -12.70
N ILE A 112 1.14 32.76 -13.17
CA ILE A 112 0.82 32.02 -14.39
C ILE A 112 0.59 32.98 -15.56
N ASP A 113 1.36 32.78 -16.64
CA ASP A 113 1.05 33.43 -17.91
C ASP A 113 -0.05 32.64 -18.62
N LEU A 114 -1.30 33.08 -18.46
CA LEU A 114 -2.48 32.46 -19.06
C LEU A 114 -2.49 32.50 -20.59
N SER A 115 -1.62 33.30 -21.22
CA SER A 115 -1.44 33.29 -22.68
C SER A 115 -0.55 32.13 -23.15
N VAL A 116 0.31 31.61 -22.26
CA VAL A 116 1.21 30.48 -22.54
C VAL A 116 0.61 29.18 -22.01
N ARG A 117 0.19 29.16 -20.75
CA ARG A 117 -0.49 28.03 -20.12
C ARG A 117 -1.98 28.37 -20.03
N ARG A 118 -2.74 27.85 -20.99
CA ARG A 118 -4.10 28.29 -21.28
C ARG A 118 -5.15 27.23 -20.93
N PRO A 119 -5.59 27.14 -19.67
CA PRO A 119 -6.73 26.31 -19.28
C PRO A 119 -7.97 26.65 -20.10
N TRP A 120 -8.72 25.66 -20.59
CA TRP A 120 -9.96 25.95 -21.32
C TRP A 120 -10.97 26.66 -20.43
N ILE A 121 -11.08 26.22 -19.18
CA ILE A 121 -12.00 26.75 -18.19
C ILE A 121 -11.21 27.15 -16.93
N VAL A 122 -11.46 28.36 -16.43
CA VAL A 122 -10.94 28.83 -15.14
C VAL A 122 -12.12 29.10 -14.20
N LEU A 123 -12.12 28.44 -13.05
CA LEU A 123 -13.06 28.67 -11.96
C LEU A 123 -12.35 29.40 -10.83
N ILE A 124 -12.82 30.59 -10.47
CA ILE A 124 -12.37 31.30 -9.28
C ILE A 124 -13.46 31.17 -8.20
N TYR A 125 -13.12 30.60 -7.05
CA TYR A 125 -14.01 30.37 -5.91
C TYR A 125 -13.71 31.33 -4.76
N GLN A 126 -14.72 32.00 -4.19
CA GLN A 126 -14.57 32.96 -3.09
C GLN A 126 -15.51 32.58 -1.93
N PRO A 127 -15.02 31.88 -0.89
CA PRO A 127 -15.86 31.20 0.08
C PRO A 127 -16.84 32.09 0.86
N ASP A 128 -16.50 33.35 1.12
CA ASP A 128 -17.29 34.18 2.07
C ASP A 128 -17.70 35.54 1.52
N GLY A 129 -17.51 35.80 0.21
CA GLY A 129 -17.72 37.16 -0.33
C GLY A 129 -16.78 38.23 0.27
N ASN A 130 -15.82 37.84 1.11
CA ASN A 130 -14.87 38.71 1.80
C ASN A 130 -13.70 39.22 0.95
N GLY A 131 -13.58 38.77 -0.30
CA GLY A 131 -12.62 39.35 -1.24
C GLY A 131 -12.94 40.83 -1.45
N SER A 132 -11.89 41.65 -1.45
CA SER A 132 -12.05 43.07 -1.78
C SER A 132 -12.63 43.19 -3.18
N ILE A 133 -13.55 44.15 -3.39
CA ILE A 133 -14.04 44.51 -4.73
C ILE A 133 -12.85 44.77 -5.67
N GLU A 134 -11.75 45.31 -5.14
CA GLU A 134 -10.50 45.55 -5.87
C GLU A 134 -9.89 44.25 -6.41
N GLN A 135 -9.85 43.17 -5.61
CA GLN A 135 -9.32 41.85 -6.04
C GLN A 135 -10.15 41.28 -7.20
N MET A 136 -11.48 41.36 -7.10
CA MET A 136 -12.35 40.92 -8.20
C MET A 136 -12.12 41.73 -9.49
N VAL A 137 -11.93 43.05 -9.36
CA VAL A 137 -11.64 43.93 -10.50
C VAL A 137 -10.30 43.56 -11.15
N GLU A 138 -9.27 43.29 -10.37
CA GLU A 138 -7.95 42.89 -10.85
C GLU A 138 -7.97 41.56 -11.60
N TRP A 139 -8.61 40.52 -11.06
CA TRP A 139 -8.70 39.23 -11.76
C TRP A 139 -9.52 39.32 -13.04
N LYS A 140 -10.63 40.07 -13.02
CA LYS A 140 -11.39 40.31 -14.25
C LYS A 140 -10.54 40.99 -15.32
N ALA A 141 -9.72 41.96 -14.93
CA ALA A 141 -8.79 42.61 -15.84
C ALA A 141 -7.74 41.62 -16.37
N ALA A 142 -7.18 40.76 -15.52
CA ALA A 142 -6.20 39.74 -15.90
C ALA A 142 -6.79 38.68 -16.85
N MET A 143 -8.00 38.19 -16.56
CA MET A 143 -8.72 37.24 -17.41
C MET A 143 -9.04 37.86 -18.77
N LYS A 144 -9.56 39.09 -18.78
CA LYS A 144 -9.84 39.82 -20.02
C LYS A 144 -8.59 40.09 -20.85
N LYS A 145 -7.47 40.45 -20.20
CA LYS A 145 -6.17 40.65 -20.86
C LYS A 145 -5.66 39.36 -21.53
N SER A 146 -6.03 38.21 -20.97
CA SER A 146 -5.65 36.88 -21.46
C SER A 146 -6.70 36.27 -22.39
N ASP A 147 -7.64 37.08 -22.89
CA ASP A 147 -8.68 36.70 -23.84
C ASP A 147 -9.59 35.56 -23.32
N TYR A 148 -10.00 35.68 -22.06
CA TYR A 148 -11.06 34.87 -21.46
C TYR A 148 -12.39 35.61 -21.46
N THR A 149 -13.46 34.88 -21.73
CA THR A 149 -14.85 35.35 -21.65
C THR A 149 -15.48 34.89 -20.34
N THR A 150 -16.14 35.80 -19.63
CA THR A 150 -16.93 35.45 -18.44
C THR A 150 -18.18 34.68 -18.86
N LEU A 151 -18.32 33.45 -18.35
CA LEU A 151 -19.47 32.59 -18.62
C LEU A 151 -20.51 32.67 -17.50
N PHE A 152 -20.04 32.77 -16.24
CA PHE A 152 -20.90 32.87 -15.07
C PHE A 152 -20.24 33.71 -13.99
N GLU A 153 -21.03 34.54 -13.33
CA GLU A 153 -20.59 35.35 -12.21
C GLU A 153 -21.62 35.30 -11.08
N SER A 154 -21.15 35.00 -9.87
CA SER A 154 -21.90 35.07 -8.63
C SER A 154 -21.00 35.63 -7.52
N PRO A 155 -21.56 36.02 -6.36
CA PRO A 155 -20.77 36.58 -5.25
C PRO A 155 -19.63 35.68 -4.75
N SER A 156 -19.72 34.36 -4.98
CA SER A 156 -18.74 33.38 -4.52
C SER A 156 -18.06 32.56 -5.62
N HIS A 157 -18.46 32.74 -6.89
CA HIS A 157 -17.91 31.94 -8.00
C HIS A 157 -17.89 32.77 -9.28
N CYS A 158 -16.73 32.83 -9.92
CA CYS A 158 -16.57 33.36 -11.28
C CYS A 158 -16.04 32.27 -12.20
N LEU A 159 -16.74 32.01 -13.31
CA LEU A 159 -16.36 31.03 -14.32
C LEU A 159 -15.97 31.75 -15.60
N TYR A 160 -14.77 31.47 -16.07
CA TYR A 160 -14.20 32.00 -17.30
C TYR A 160 -13.90 30.87 -18.28
N VAL A 161 -14.06 31.15 -19.57
CA VAL A 161 -13.70 30.24 -20.66
C VAL A 161 -12.76 30.95 -21.63
N ALA A 162 -11.71 30.28 -22.07
CA ALA A 162 -10.82 30.81 -23.10
C ALA A 162 -11.61 31.04 -24.40
N ALA A 163 -11.42 32.18 -25.07
CA ALA A 163 -12.27 32.61 -26.18
C ALA A 163 -12.38 31.58 -27.31
N GLU A 164 -11.29 30.90 -27.65
CA GLU A 164 -11.23 29.84 -28.66
C GLU A 164 -11.99 28.56 -28.28
N HIS A 165 -12.28 28.37 -27.00
CA HIS A 165 -13.05 27.25 -26.47
C HIS A 165 -14.49 27.65 -26.09
N ALA A 166 -14.83 28.94 -26.18
CA ALA A 166 -16.14 29.44 -25.79
C ALA A 166 -17.26 28.77 -26.59
N GLU A 167 -17.10 28.60 -27.90
CA GLU A 167 -18.12 27.95 -28.73
C GLU A 167 -18.33 26.48 -28.33
N PHE A 168 -17.25 25.72 -28.11
CA PHE A 168 -17.33 24.32 -27.69
C PHE A 168 -18.03 24.17 -26.33
N VAL A 169 -17.70 25.03 -25.37
CA VAL A 169 -18.33 25.03 -24.03
C VAL A 169 -19.79 25.48 -24.12
N LEU A 170 -20.11 26.45 -24.98
CA LEU A 170 -21.47 26.98 -25.15
C LEU A 170 -22.41 26.03 -25.89
N GLN A 171 -21.90 25.29 -26.87
CA GLN A 171 -22.65 24.26 -27.62
C GLN A 171 -23.15 23.12 -26.71
N GLY A 172 -22.54 22.93 -25.53
CA GLY A 172 -23.01 22.02 -24.48
C GLY A 172 -24.33 22.38 -23.80
N ARG A 173 -25.20 23.18 -24.42
CA ARG A 173 -26.46 23.72 -23.88
C ARG A 173 -26.31 24.74 -22.73
N PHE A 174 -25.24 25.52 -22.71
CA PHE A 174 -25.10 26.60 -21.70
C PHE A 174 -26.06 27.78 -21.92
N GLY A 175 -26.51 28.03 -23.16
CA GLY A 175 -27.27 29.23 -23.51
C GLY A 175 -28.78 29.18 -23.25
N GLU A 176 -29.44 28.03 -23.43
CA GLU A 176 -30.91 27.97 -23.46
C GLU A 176 -31.57 27.98 -22.07
N ASP A 177 -30.94 27.34 -21.08
CA ASP A 177 -31.49 27.28 -19.71
C ASP A 177 -31.24 28.57 -18.91
N PHE A 178 -30.20 29.33 -19.24
CA PHE A 178 -29.85 30.58 -18.55
C PHE A 178 -30.73 31.76 -19.00
N GLY A 179 -31.08 31.82 -20.29
CA GLY A 179 -31.99 32.84 -20.82
C GLY A 179 -33.41 32.75 -20.23
N ARG A 180 -33.87 31.55 -19.86
CA ARG A 180 -35.20 31.34 -19.26
C ARG A 180 -35.26 31.70 -17.77
N ALA A 181 -34.19 31.50 -17.01
CA ALA A 181 -34.16 31.83 -15.58
C ALA A 181 -34.06 33.35 -15.31
N SER A 182 -33.37 34.10 -16.18
CA SER A 182 -33.26 35.56 -16.06
C SER A 182 -34.48 36.32 -16.58
N GLN A 183 -35.18 35.80 -17.60
CA GLN A 183 -36.40 36.44 -18.14
C GLN A 183 -37.65 36.18 -17.30
N ALA A 184 -37.64 35.19 -16.41
CA ALA A 184 -38.78 34.87 -15.53
C ALA A 184 -39.05 35.90 -14.41
N SER A 185 -38.22 36.94 -14.26
CA SER A 185 -38.45 38.05 -13.30
C SER A 185 -38.79 39.40 -13.96
N GLY A 186 -38.97 39.44 -15.29
CA GLY A 186 -39.43 40.63 -16.00
C GLY A 186 -40.94 40.80 -15.91
N VAL A 187 -41.44 41.46 -14.86
CA VAL A 187 -42.82 41.97 -14.80
C VAL A 187 -42.99 43.06 -15.86
N GLY A 188 -43.48 42.66 -17.04
CA GLY A 188 -43.96 43.57 -18.05
C GLY A 188 -45.20 44.32 -17.55
N GLY A 189 -45.05 45.60 -17.26
CA GLY A 189 -46.18 46.50 -17.08
C GLY A 189 -46.86 46.77 -18.43
N PRO A 190 -48.19 46.71 -18.54
CA PRO A 190 -48.89 47.20 -19.71
C PRO A 190 -49.07 48.72 -19.57
N SER A 191 -48.45 49.48 -20.47
CA SER A 191 -48.79 50.89 -20.68
C SER A 191 -49.50 51.06 -22.02
N THR A 192 -50.58 51.85 -21.95
CA THR A 192 -51.24 52.63 -23.02
C THR A 192 -51.97 51.89 -24.14
N HIS A 193 -53.30 52.01 -24.18
CA HIS A 193 -54.01 53.01 -25.00
C HIS A 193 -55.53 52.74 -25.00
N LEU A 194 -56.33 53.67 -24.48
CA LEU A 194 -57.63 53.98 -25.08
C LEU A 194 -58.02 55.43 -24.76
N ALA A 195 -58.12 56.18 -25.84
CA ALA A 195 -58.37 57.59 -25.90
C ALA A 195 -59.88 57.89 -25.85
N THR A 196 -60.19 58.99 -25.15
CA THR A 196 -61.21 60.03 -25.41
C THR A 196 -62.29 59.83 -26.49
N ALA A 197 -63.55 59.93 -26.05
CA ALA A 197 -64.74 60.55 -26.65
C ALA A 197 -65.92 60.11 -25.74
N ASP A 198 -66.89 60.88 -25.25
CA ASP A 198 -67.58 62.12 -25.60
C ASP A 198 -68.12 62.71 -24.26
N GLY A 199 -68.26 64.01 -24.05
CA GLY A 199 -69.26 64.85 -24.70
C GLY A 199 -70.34 65.27 -23.70
N ALA A 200 -70.17 66.47 -23.16
CA ALA A 200 -71.17 67.39 -22.60
C ALA A 200 -72.59 66.86 -22.26
N THR A 201 -72.90 66.81 -20.95
CA THR A 201 -74.20 67.26 -20.42
C THR A 201 -73.98 67.94 -19.08
N GLN A 202 -74.07 69.26 -19.10
CA GLN A 202 -74.01 70.15 -17.96
C GLN A 202 -75.44 70.44 -17.47
N ASP A 203 -75.53 70.76 -16.18
CA ASP A 203 -76.66 71.39 -15.49
C ASP A 203 -77.90 70.53 -15.19
N LEU A 204 -77.96 70.05 -13.94
CA LEU A 204 -78.80 70.65 -12.89
C LEU A 204 -78.38 70.08 -11.52
N SER A 205 -77.74 70.95 -10.74
CA SER A 205 -77.07 70.67 -9.47
C SER A 205 -78.06 70.48 -8.31
N ASN A 206 -77.98 69.31 -7.68
CA ASN A 206 -78.57 69.01 -6.36
C ASN A 206 -77.41 68.72 -5.39
N PRO A 207 -77.21 69.47 -4.29
CA PRO A 207 -76.09 69.28 -3.36
C PRO A 207 -76.00 67.84 -2.81
N ALA A 208 -77.12 67.13 -2.71
CA ALA A 208 -77.16 65.71 -2.32
C ALA A 208 -76.39 64.78 -3.28
N ARG A 209 -76.32 65.08 -4.59
CA ARG A 209 -75.57 64.25 -5.55
C ARG A 209 -74.06 64.41 -5.41
N SER A 210 -73.59 65.59 -5.00
CA SER A 210 -72.16 65.87 -4.79
C SER A 210 -71.62 65.10 -3.58
N GLU A 211 -72.37 65.05 -2.48
CA GLU A 211 -71.98 64.28 -1.30
C GLU A 211 -72.02 62.77 -1.55
N VAL A 212 -73.06 62.27 -2.23
CA VAL A 212 -73.13 60.85 -2.62
C VAL A 212 -71.98 60.48 -3.57
N SER A 213 -71.62 61.35 -4.52
CA SER A 213 -70.48 61.10 -5.41
C SER A 213 -69.15 61.07 -4.66
N LYS A 214 -68.93 61.97 -3.70
CA LYS A 214 -67.72 61.96 -2.85
C LYS A 214 -67.65 60.72 -1.97
N ALA A 215 -68.77 60.32 -1.35
CA ALA A 215 -68.83 59.10 -0.55
C ALA A 215 -68.58 57.84 -1.40
N MET A 216 -69.15 57.80 -2.61
CA MET A 216 -68.91 56.72 -3.58
C MET A 216 -67.43 56.66 -4.00
N GLN A 217 -66.80 57.78 -4.31
CA GLN A 217 -65.36 57.83 -4.66
C GLN A 217 -64.48 57.37 -3.50
N HIS A 218 -64.82 57.74 -2.27
CA HIS A 218 -64.10 57.27 -1.08
C HIS A 218 -64.27 55.76 -0.87
N ALA A 219 -65.49 55.24 -1.06
CA ALA A 219 -65.75 53.80 -0.97
C ALA A 219 -65.01 53.00 -2.06
N VAL A 220 -64.93 53.53 -3.28
CA VAL A 220 -64.15 52.92 -4.37
C VAL A 220 -62.65 52.90 -4.03
N ARG A 221 -62.07 54.02 -3.59
CA ARG A 221 -60.64 54.06 -3.18
C ARG A 221 -60.34 53.08 -2.06
N HIS A 222 -61.20 53.00 -1.06
CA HIS A 222 -61.03 52.05 0.04
C HIS A 222 -61.19 50.59 -0.43
N GLY A 223 -62.05 50.34 -1.42
CA GLY A 223 -62.16 49.04 -2.08
C GLY A 223 -60.87 48.66 -2.82
N ASP A 224 -60.30 49.60 -3.58
CA ASP A 224 -59.04 49.42 -4.31
C ASP A 224 -57.86 49.17 -3.34
N GLU A 225 -57.80 49.90 -2.22
CA GLU A 225 -56.79 49.71 -1.17
C GLU A 225 -56.86 48.30 -0.56
N ILE A 226 -58.06 47.83 -0.20
CA ILE A 226 -58.26 46.46 0.32
C ILE A 226 -57.88 45.42 -0.75
N GLU A 227 -58.21 45.65 -2.02
CA GLU A 227 -57.87 44.73 -3.11
C GLU A 227 -56.34 44.62 -3.30
N VAL A 228 -55.63 45.75 -3.21
CA VAL A 228 -54.16 45.78 -3.27
C VAL A 228 -53.55 45.03 -2.08
N GLU A 229 -54.02 45.27 -0.85
CA GLU A 229 -53.54 44.55 0.33
C GLU A 229 -53.79 43.03 0.23
N LEU A 230 -54.98 42.64 -0.24
CA LEU A 230 -55.32 41.24 -0.45
C LEU A 230 -54.41 40.59 -1.52
N ARG A 231 -54.06 41.33 -2.58
CA ARG A 231 -53.15 40.88 -3.61
C ARG A 231 -51.73 40.70 -3.08
N LEU A 232 -51.24 41.64 -2.27
CA LEU A 232 -49.93 41.54 -1.62
C LEU A 232 -49.87 40.34 -0.68
N ALA A 233 -50.89 40.14 0.17
CA ALA A 233 -50.96 39.00 1.08
C ALA A 233 -50.99 37.65 0.33
N ARG A 234 -51.63 37.58 -0.85
CA ARG A 234 -51.60 36.39 -1.71
C ARG A 234 -50.21 36.11 -2.27
N ILE A 235 -49.50 37.14 -2.71
CA ILE A 235 -48.13 37.02 -3.21
C ILE A 235 -47.19 36.55 -2.09
N GLU A 236 -47.31 37.15 -0.90
CA GLU A 236 -46.49 36.77 0.26
C GLU A 236 -46.74 35.31 0.69
N ARG A 237 -48.01 34.89 0.76
CA ARG A 237 -48.36 33.49 1.05
C ARG A 237 -47.79 32.54 -0.01
N ALA A 238 -47.88 32.88 -1.30
CA ALA A 238 -47.33 32.07 -2.38
C ALA A 238 -45.80 31.96 -2.28
N HIS A 239 -45.12 33.06 -1.93
CA HIS A 239 -43.68 33.08 -1.73
C HIS A 239 -43.25 32.23 -0.53
N LEU A 240 -43.95 32.33 0.61
CA LEU A 240 -43.70 31.50 1.78
C LEU A 240 -43.93 30.02 1.49
N GLN A 241 -44.99 29.68 0.75
CA GLN A 241 -45.26 28.30 0.36
C GLN A 241 -44.15 27.75 -0.55
N SER A 242 -43.70 28.52 -1.54
CA SER A 242 -42.56 28.13 -2.39
C SER A 242 -41.27 27.93 -1.56
N ARG A 243 -41.01 28.79 -0.57
CA ARG A 243 -39.88 28.60 0.36
C ARG A 243 -40.01 27.35 1.20
N MET A 244 -41.21 27.02 1.69
CA MET A 244 -41.45 25.78 2.43
C MET A 244 -41.22 24.54 1.55
N GLU A 245 -41.72 24.54 0.32
CA GLU A 245 -41.54 23.43 -0.63
C GLU A 245 -40.06 23.21 -0.97
N THR A 246 -39.30 24.28 -1.18
CA THR A 246 -37.83 24.18 -1.40
C THR A 246 -37.09 23.70 -0.16
N ALA A 247 -37.47 24.15 1.04
CA ALA A 247 -36.89 23.68 2.29
C ALA A 247 -37.19 22.20 2.54
N GLU A 248 -38.40 21.74 2.25
CA GLU A 248 -38.79 20.33 2.34
C GLU A 248 -38.07 19.45 1.30
N ALA A 249 -37.88 19.96 0.08
CA ALA A 249 -37.09 19.26 -0.94
C ALA A 249 -35.62 19.13 -0.50
N TRP A 250 -35.05 20.18 0.07
CA TRP A 250 -33.69 20.15 0.61
C TRP A 250 -33.55 19.20 1.80
N ALA A 251 -34.52 19.20 2.73
CA ALA A 251 -34.54 18.28 3.87
C ALA A 251 -34.65 16.81 3.43
N ARG A 252 -35.41 16.50 2.37
CA ARG A 252 -35.47 15.15 1.80
C ARG A 252 -34.15 14.74 1.17
N SER A 253 -33.54 15.63 0.38
CA SER A 253 -32.26 15.36 -0.26
C SER A 253 -31.13 15.17 0.76
N SER A 254 -31.10 15.97 1.84
CA SER A 254 -30.09 15.83 2.89
C SER A 254 -30.25 14.53 3.69
N ALA A 255 -31.50 14.10 3.96
CA ALA A 255 -31.76 12.81 4.60
C ALA A 255 -31.29 11.61 3.74
N GLU A 256 -31.50 11.66 2.42
CA GLU A 256 -30.96 10.65 1.50
C GLU A 256 -29.43 10.64 1.49
N TRP A 257 -28.80 11.82 1.52
CA TRP A 257 -27.35 11.94 1.56
C TRP A 257 -26.74 11.38 2.86
N ILE A 258 -27.38 11.61 4.00
CA ILE A 258 -26.97 11.04 5.30
C ILE A 258 -27.05 9.52 5.25
N LYS A 259 -28.15 8.97 4.72
CA LYS A 259 -28.32 7.52 4.57
C LYS A 259 -27.26 6.90 3.65
N ASP A 260 -26.96 7.55 2.51
CA ASP A 260 -25.89 7.09 1.63
C ASP A 260 -24.52 7.13 2.33
N ALA A 261 -24.22 8.21 3.06
CA ALA A 261 -23.00 8.35 3.84
C ALA A 261 -22.86 7.25 4.91
N GLU A 262 -23.94 6.90 5.62
CA GLU A 262 -23.97 5.78 6.57
C GLU A 262 -23.67 4.45 5.87
N THR A 263 -24.31 4.17 4.74
CA THR A 263 -24.03 2.92 4.00
C THR A 263 -22.59 2.87 3.47
N ARG A 264 -22.01 4.01 3.09
CA ARG A 264 -20.59 4.10 2.70
C ARG A 264 -19.67 3.83 3.90
N ALA A 265 -19.98 4.40 5.07
CA ALA A 265 -19.23 4.15 6.29
C ALA A 265 -19.27 2.66 6.69
N GLU A 266 -20.45 2.02 6.66
CA GLU A 266 -20.58 0.58 6.94
C GLU A 266 -19.76 -0.28 5.96
N ARG A 267 -19.77 0.06 4.66
CA ARG A 267 -18.97 -0.68 3.67
C ARG A 267 -17.47 -0.50 3.93
N ALA A 268 -17.04 0.71 4.30
CA ALA A 268 -15.66 0.98 4.64
C ALA A 268 -15.22 0.18 5.88
N GLU A 269 -16.07 0.11 6.91
CA GLU A 269 -15.81 -0.67 8.11
C GLU A 269 -15.73 -2.17 7.82
N ARG A 270 -16.64 -2.72 6.99
CA ARG A 270 -16.58 -4.12 6.56
C ARG A 270 -15.28 -4.44 5.81
N ARG A 271 -14.81 -3.53 4.94
CA ARG A 271 -13.51 -3.67 4.25
C ARG A 271 -12.35 -3.63 5.23
N ALA A 272 -12.36 -2.72 6.19
CA ALA A 272 -11.34 -2.62 7.23
C ALA A 272 -11.27 -3.91 8.05
N ASN A 273 -12.41 -4.43 8.51
CA ASN A 273 -12.50 -5.68 9.25
C ASN A 273 -12.03 -6.89 8.42
N SER A 274 -12.39 -6.93 7.13
CA SER A 274 -11.89 -7.97 6.21
C SER A 274 -10.37 -7.91 6.04
N SER A 275 -9.81 -6.70 5.88
CA SER A 275 -8.36 -6.47 5.78
C SER A 275 -7.62 -6.92 7.04
N SER A 276 -8.12 -6.55 8.23
CA SER A 276 -7.56 -7.01 9.51
C SER A 276 -7.59 -8.54 9.64
N SER A 277 -8.66 -9.19 9.20
CA SER A 277 -8.73 -10.67 9.19
C SER A 277 -7.68 -11.29 8.26
N TRP A 278 -7.39 -10.65 7.14
CA TRP A 278 -6.39 -11.10 6.18
C TRP A 278 -4.96 -10.91 6.71
N ILE A 279 -4.68 -9.77 7.34
CA ILE A 279 -3.41 -9.51 8.03
C ILE A 279 -3.16 -10.58 9.11
N ASN A 280 -4.15 -10.86 9.97
CA ASN A 280 -4.02 -11.89 11.00
C ASN A 280 -3.73 -13.29 10.41
N ARG A 281 -4.36 -13.64 9.28
CA ARG A 281 -4.06 -14.91 8.57
C ARG A 281 -2.63 -14.95 8.04
N LEU A 282 -2.13 -13.84 7.51
CA LEU A 282 -0.75 -13.74 7.04
C LEU A 282 0.26 -13.83 8.18
N GLU A 283 -0.01 -13.18 9.32
CA GLU A 283 0.85 -13.28 10.50
C GLU A 283 0.93 -14.71 11.02
N LEU A 284 -0.19 -15.43 11.08
CA LEU A 284 -0.22 -16.84 11.46
C LEU A 284 0.58 -17.71 10.48
N ARG A 285 0.47 -17.47 9.17
CA ARG A 285 1.28 -18.17 8.16
C ARG A 285 2.77 -17.86 8.31
N LEU A 286 3.12 -16.60 8.55
CA LEU A 286 4.51 -16.18 8.75
C LEU A 286 5.11 -16.88 9.99
N ARG A 287 4.38 -16.93 11.10
CA ARG A 287 4.79 -17.69 12.30
C ARG A 287 4.99 -19.18 12.00
N GLY A 288 4.11 -19.77 11.19
CA GLY A 288 4.25 -21.17 10.75
C GLY A 288 5.51 -21.39 9.91
N VAL A 289 5.81 -20.52 8.95
CA VAL A 289 7.05 -20.61 8.16
C VAL A 289 8.28 -20.44 9.05
N SER A 290 8.29 -19.45 9.95
CA SER A 290 9.40 -19.25 10.89
C SER A 290 9.63 -20.44 11.82
N SER A 291 8.58 -21.10 12.30
CA SER A 291 8.75 -22.30 13.13
C SER A 291 9.31 -23.48 12.35
N THR A 292 8.88 -23.68 11.10
CA THR A 292 9.46 -24.70 10.22
C THR A 292 10.93 -24.42 9.91
N LEU A 293 11.30 -23.16 9.66
CA LEU A 293 12.70 -22.77 9.45
C LEU A 293 13.55 -23.09 10.68
N ALA A 294 13.10 -22.69 11.87
CA ALA A 294 13.81 -22.98 13.13
C ALA A 294 13.91 -24.49 13.43
N GLN A 295 12.98 -25.31 12.92
CA GLN A 295 13.10 -26.77 13.00
C GLN A 295 14.17 -27.28 12.04
N THR A 296 14.15 -26.84 10.78
CA THR A 296 15.16 -27.26 9.79
C THR A 296 16.58 -26.86 10.20
N GLU A 297 16.77 -25.71 10.84
CA GLU A 297 18.06 -25.28 11.38
C GLU A 297 18.55 -26.21 12.49
N ARG A 298 17.66 -26.64 13.39
CA ARG A 298 17.97 -27.63 14.44
C ARG A 298 18.30 -28.99 13.85
N GLU A 299 17.58 -29.44 12.82
CA GLU A 299 17.89 -30.68 12.11
C GLU A 299 19.27 -30.62 11.44
N ILE A 300 19.59 -29.53 10.74
CA ILE A 300 20.90 -29.31 10.12
C ILE A 300 22.02 -29.31 11.17
N ALA A 301 21.82 -28.64 12.31
CA ALA A 301 22.79 -28.65 13.40
C ALA A 301 23.03 -30.07 13.93
N SER A 302 21.97 -30.84 14.19
CA SER A 302 22.09 -32.23 14.65
C SER A 302 22.81 -33.14 13.65
N LEU A 303 22.62 -32.92 12.35
CA LEU A 303 23.31 -33.68 11.30
C LEU A 303 24.79 -33.31 11.22
N ARG A 304 25.15 -32.04 11.46
CA ARG A 304 26.56 -31.61 11.55
C ARG A 304 27.27 -32.25 12.74
N ASP A 305 26.65 -32.25 13.92
CA ASP A 305 27.23 -32.89 15.11
C ASP A 305 27.45 -34.39 14.90
N ARG A 306 26.51 -35.08 14.23
CA ARG A 306 26.64 -36.49 13.86
C ARG A 306 27.78 -36.76 12.87
N LEU A 307 28.01 -35.84 11.92
CA LEU A 307 29.12 -35.95 10.98
C LEU A 307 30.46 -35.77 11.70
N GLU A 308 30.57 -34.76 12.57
CA GLU A 308 31.78 -34.53 13.37
C GLU A 308 32.10 -35.73 14.28
N HIS A 309 31.09 -36.29 14.94
CA HIS A 309 31.26 -37.50 15.74
C HIS A 309 31.74 -38.69 14.90
N SER A 310 31.14 -38.90 13.72
CA SER A 310 31.57 -39.97 12.81
C SER A 310 33.00 -39.79 12.30
N ASP A 311 33.46 -38.55 12.12
CA ASP A 311 34.82 -38.28 11.67
C ASP A 311 35.85 -38.46 12.79
N LEU A 312 35.49 -38.14 14.04
CA LEU A 312 36.28 -38.49 15.22
C LEU A 312 36.40 -40.01 15.39
N ASP A 313 35.30 -40.75 15.20
CA ASP A 313 35.31 -42.20 15.24
C ASP A 313 36.22 -42.79 14.17
N ARG A 314 36.14 -42.29 12.93
CA ARG A 314 37.04 -42.71 11.83
C ARG A 314 38.50 -42.41 12.14
N ALA A 315 38.80 -41.25 12.71
CA ALA A 315 40.16 -40.89 13.12
C ALA A 315 40.67 -41.84 14.23
N SER A 316 39.82 -42.18 15.19
CA SER A 316 40.16 -43.17 16.23
C SER A 316 40.43 -44.55 15.61
N GLN A 317 39.59 -45.01 14.70
CA GLN A 317 39.77 -46.28 13.98
C GLN A 317 41.07 -46.29 13.18
N ALA A 318 41.35 -45.23 12.42
CA ALA A 318 42.61 -45.11 11.67
C ALA A 318 43.84 -45.18 12.58
N SER A 319 43.79 -44.56 13.76
CA SER A 319 44.87 -44.64 14.75
C SER A 319 45.06 -46.07 15.29
N THR A 320 43.97 -46.80 15.54
CA THR A 320 44.04 -48.20 15.99
C THR A 320 44.58 -49.13 14.91
N ILE A 321 44.20 -48.93 13.64
CA ILE A 321 44.75 -49.68 12.50
C ILE A 321 46.26 -49.45 12.42
N THR A 322 46.70 -48.20 12.45
CA THR A 322 48.13 -47.85 12.42
C THR A 322 48.91 -48.49 13.58
N ALA A 323 48.33 -48.52 14.78
CA ALA A 323 48.94 -49.15 15.94
C ALA A 323 49.04 -50.68 15.81
N LEU A 324 48.01 -51.33 15.25
CA LEU A 324 48.00 -52.76 14.97
C LEU A 324 49.01 -53.14 13.89
N GLU A 325 49.12 -52.36 12.82
CA GLU A 325 50.14 -52.53 11.78
C GLU A 325 51.55 -52.45 12.39
N GLY A 326 51.81 -51.45 13.25
CA GLY A 326 53.09 -51.35 13.95
C GLY A 326 53.38 -52.54 14.88
N SER A 327 52.36 -53.07 15.56
CA SER A 327 52.49 -54.28 16.40
C SER A 327 52.76 -55.54 15.56
N LEU A 328 52.07 -55.67 14.41
CA LEU A 328 52.27 -56.76 13.47
C LEU A 328 53.70 -56.77 12.94
N GLU A 329 54.20 -55.63 12.45
CA GLU A 329 55.58 -55.52 11.98
C GLU A 329 56.61 -55.84 13.08
N ALA A 330 56.38 -55.38 14.32
CA ALA A 330 57.25 -55.71 15.44
C ALA A 330 57.28 -57.22 15.73
N SER A 331 56.11 -57.89 15.66
CA SER A 331 56.01 -59.34 15.83
C SER A 331 56.70 -60.12 14.70
N GLU A 332 56.60 -59.63 13.46
CA GLU A 332 57.27 -60.23 12.29
C GLU A 332 58.79 -60.10 12.40
N ARG A 333 59.30 -58.93 12.84
CA ARG A 333 60.73 -58.73 13.11
C ARG A 333 61.23 -59.67 14.20
N ALA A 334 60.49 -59.82 15.30
CA ALA A 334 60.82 -60.75 16.38
C ALA A 334 60.84 -62.21 15.90
N ARG A 335 59.87 -62.61 15.06
CA ARG A 335 59.84 -63.94 14.43
C ARG A 335 61.05 -64.17 13.55
N ASN A 336 61.36 -63.23 12.65
CA ASN A 336 62.50 -63.33 11.74
C ASN A 336 63.82 -63.40 12.52
N GLU A 337 63.97 -62.65 13.61
CA GLU A 337 65.15 -62.73 14.47
C GLU A 337 65.28 -64.10 15.14
N LEU A 338 64.18 -64.66 15.66
CA LEU A 338 64.17 -66.02 16.21
C LEU A 338 64.53 -67.07 15.16
N GLU A 339 64.00 -66.98 13.95
CA GLU A 339 64.32 -67.87 12.84
C GLU A 339 65.80 -67.77 12.45
N GLN A 340 66.35 -66.56 12.39
CA GLN A 340 67.78 -66.34 12.16
C GLN A 340 68.63 -66.96 13.28
N ARG A 341 68.29 -66.75 14.55
CA ARG A 341 68.99 -67.37 15.70
C ARG A 341 68.91 -68.89 15.64
N MET A 342 67.75 -69.47 15.32
CA MET A 342 67.61 -70.92 15.14
C MET A 342 68.49 -71.43 13.99
N SER A 343 68.49 -70.75 12.84
CA SER A 343 69.34 -71.12 11.70
C SER A 343 70.84 -71.03 12.03
N ALA A 344 71.25 -70.03 12.82
CA ALA A 344 72.62 -69.87 13.30
C ALA A 344 73.01 -71.00 14.26
N ILE A 345 72.14 -71.39 15.19
CA ILE A 345 72.36 -72.55 16.07
C ILE A 345 72.46 -73.84 15.25
N LEU A 346 71.53 -74.07 14.32
CA LEU A 346 71.51 -75.28 13.48
C LEU A 346 72.75 -75.38 12.56
N SER A 347 73.28 -74.24 12.10
CA SER A 347 74.47 -74.18 11.26
C SER A 347 75.79 -74.19 12.04
N SER A 348 75.76 -73.98 13.36
CA SER A 348 76.95 -73.96 14.21
C SER A 348 77.75 -75.27 14.18
N THR A 349 79.08 -75.17 14.28
CA THR A 349 80.00 -76.31 14.25
C THR A 349 79.75 -77.30 15.38
N SER A 350 79.33 -76.83 16.56
CA SER A 350 78.95 -77.68 17.69
C SER A 350 77.71 -78.53 17.38
N TRP A 351 76.70 -77.96 16.70
CA TRP A 351 75.52 -78.71 16.27
C TRP A 351 75.86 -79.75 15.20
N ARG A 352 76.78 -79.42 14.29
CA ARG A 352 77.29 -80.34 13.25
C ARG A 352 78.15 -81.47 13.83
N LEU A 353 79.05 -81.17 14.77
CA LEU A 353 79.89 -82.17 15.45
C LEU A 353 79.07 -83.15 16.30
N ALA A 354 77.96 -82.71 16.88
CA ALA A 354 77.05 -83.57 17.64
C ALA A 354 76.02 -84.31 16.75
N ALA A 355 75.97 -84.06 15.44
CA ALA A 355 75.02 -84.72 14.52
C ALA A 355 75.22 -86.24 14.42
N PRO A 356 76.46 -86.79 14.30
CA PRO A 356 76.69 -88.23 14.30
C PRO A 356 76.23 -88.89 15.61
N LEU A 357 76.52 -88.24 16.74
CA LEU A 357 76.06 -88.69 18.07
C LEU A 357 74.52 -88.72 18.15
N ARG A 358 73.82 -87.72 17.62
CA ARG A 358 72.34 -87.70 17.57
C ARG A 358 71.75 -88.73 16.61
N TYR A 359 72.42 -89.06 15.51
CA TYR A 359 71.98 -90.13 14.62
C TYR A 359 72.12 -91.50 15.27
N ILE A 360 73.23 -91.75 15.98
CA ILE A 360 73.49 -93.00 16.72
C ILE A 360 72.54 -93.13 17.93
N LEU A 361 72.27 -92.04 18.65
CA LEU A 361 71.34 -92.02 19.79
C LEU A 361 69.87 -91.86 19.38
N GLY A 362 69.54 -91.56 18.13
CA GLY A 362 68.17 -91.27 17.68
C GLY A 362 67.16 -92.39 17.93
N PRO A 363 67.41 -93.63 17.45
CA PRO A 363 66.50 -94.74 17.70
C PRO A 363 66.60 -95.31 19.14
N PHE A 364 67.73 -95.13 19.83
CA PHE A 364 67.93 -95.63 21.21
C PHE A 364 67.45 -94.67 22.31
N GLY A 365 67.50 -93.36 22.08
CA GLY A 365 67.17 -92.31 23.04
C GLY A 365 65.68 -92.18 23.32
N LEU A 366 64.82 -92.52 22.35
CA LEU A 366 63.36 -92.57 22.59
C LEU A 366 62.95 -93.69 23.56
N ARG A 367 63.80 -94.69 23.80
CA ARG A 367 63.55 -95.75 24.79
C ARG A 367 63.90 -95.32 26.22
N ILE A 368 64.83 -94.38 26.40
CA ILE A 368 65.24 -93.87 27.72
C ILE A 368 64.22 -92.86 28.29
N ARG A 369 63.43 -92.20 27.44
CA ARG A 369 62.40 -91.24 27.88
C ARG A 369 61.25 -91.90 28.67
N ARG A 370 61.14 -93.23 28.65
CA ARG A 370 60.19 -94.00 29.46
C ARG A 370 60.69 -94.30 30.89
N TRP A 371 61.95 -93.98 31.19
CA TRP A 371 62.62 -94.24 32.47
C TRP A 371 63.05 -92.99 33.22
N VAL A 372 62.59 -91.80 32.80
CA VAL A 372 62.74 -90.59 33.61
C VAL A 372 61.62 -90.59 34.66
N PRO A 373 61.92 -90.74 35.96
CA PRO A 373 60.91 -90.73 37.00
C PRO A 373 60.21 -89.37 37.02
N SER A 374 58.91 -89.37 37.28
CA SER A 374 58.05 -88.20 37.50
C SER A 374 58.51 -87.26 38.63
N ALA A 375 59.60 -87.59 39.32
CA ALA A 375 60.20 -86.82 40.41
C ALA A 375 60.93 -85.53 39.98
N PHE A 376 61.11 -85.28 38.67
CA PHE A 376 61.68 -84.03 38.15
C PHE A 376 60.63 -83.03 37.61
N ARG A 377 59.35 -83.16 37.97
CA ARG A 377 58.47 -81.98 37.99
C ARG A 377 58.92 -81.10 39.15
N ARG A 378 59.88 -80.22 38.87
CA ARG A 378 60.18 -79.08 39.76
C ARG A 378 58.86 -78.38 40.05
N ARG A 379 58.54 -78.20 41.34
CA ARG A 379 57.61 -77.16 41.76
C ARG A 379 58.06 -75.85 41.11
N PRO A 380 57.15 -75.03 40.56
CA PRO A 380 57.51 -73.70 40.11
C PRO A 380 58.15 -72.97 41.30
N ASP A 381 59.36 -72.46 41.07
CA ASP A 381 60.10 -71.67 42.04
C ASP A 381 59.29 -70.39 42.29
N PRO A 382 58.92 -70.05 43.55
CA PRO A 382 58.21 -68.80 43.84
C PRO A 382 59.04 -67.55 43.51
N ASP A 383 60.36 -67.70 43.31
CA ASP A 383 61.28 -66.65 42.90
C ASP A 383 61.70 -66.72 41.42
N THR A 384 61.02 -67.54 40.61
CA THR A 384 61.11 -67.35 39.16
C THR A 384 60.47 -66.00 38.87
N GLN A 385 61.30 -64.97 38.70
CA GLN A 385 60.83 -63.68 38.19
C GLN A 385 59.93 -63.99 37.00
N PRO A 386 58.71 -63.43 36.97
CA PRO A 386 57.81 -63.65 35.86
C PRO A 386 58.62 -63.39 34.59
N VAL A 387 58.64 -64.38 33.69
CA VAL A 387 58.97 -64.14 32.28
C VAL A 387 58.33 -62.80 31.96
N PRO A 388 59.06 -61.79 31.45
CA PRO A 388 58.47 -60.50 31.17
C PRO A 388 57.22 -60.83 30.39
N GLU A 389 56.06 -60.63 31.02
CA GLU A 389 54.78 -60.81 30.38
C GLU A 389 54.98 -59.99 29.12
N PHE A 390 55.02 -60.65 27.95
CA PHE A 390 54.57 -59.99 26.73
C PHE A 390 53.37 -59.22 27.21
N PRO A 391 53.33 -57.88 27.08
CA PRO A 391 52.19 -57.14 27.57
C PRO A 391 51.02 -57.88 26.98
N GLU A 392 50.31 -58.63 27.84
CA GLU A 392 48.98 -59.02 27.54
C GLU A 392 48.44 -57.65 27.20
N ALA A 393 48.05 -57.50 25.94
CA ALA A 393 46.97 -56.62 25.67
C ALA A 393 45.89 -57.12 26.64
N ARG A 394 45.91 -56.57 27.86
CA ARG A 394 44.75 -55.94 28.44
C ARG A 394 44.21 -55.15 27.25
N ALA A 395 43.43 -55.82 26.41
CA ALA A 395 42.03 -55.54 26.35
C ALA A 395 41.66 -54.96 27.71
N SER A 396 41.93 -53.66 27.85
CA SER A 396 41.08 -52.78 28.59
C SER A 396 39.72 -53.30 28.22
N ALA A 397 39.05 -53.90 29.20
CA ALA A 397 37.65 -54.15 29.10
C ALA A 397 37.06 -52.83 28.62
N ALA A 398 36.88 -52.71 27.30
CA ALA A 398 35.77 -51.99 26.77
C ALA A 398 34.63 -52.61 27.56
N ASP A 399 34.02 -51.77 28.39
CA ASP A 399 32.76 -52.08 29.03
C ASP A 399 31.95 -52.92 28.05
N PRO A 400 31.35 -54.04 28.47
CA PRO A 400 30.48 -54.78 27.58
C PRO A 400 29.52 -53.74 26.99
N VAL A 401 29.62 -53.53 25.67
CA VAL A 401 28.70 -52.70 24.91
C VAL A 401 27.35 -53.14 25.39
N GLN A 402 26.72 -52.31 26.24
CA GLN A 402 25.39 -52.60 26.70
C GLN A 402 24.58 -52.75 25.41
N PRO A 403 23.83 -53.85 25.22
CA PRO A 403 22.91 -53.91 24.10
C PRO A 403 22.04 -52.67 24.21
N SER A 404 22.11 -51.80 23.20
CA SER A 404 21.36 -50.56 23.16
C SER A 404 19.92 -50.86 23.59
N PRO A 405 19.38 -50.11 24.57
CA PRO A 405 18.00 -50.30 24.99
C PRO A 405 17.11 -49.98 23.79
N GLY A 406 16.31 -50.96 23.39
CA GLY A 406 15.15 -50.75 22.53
C GLY A 406 15.47 -50.28 21.12
N HIS A 407 15.51 -51.23 20.19
CA HIS A 407 14.62 -51.09 19.04
C HIS A 407 13.18 -51.01 19.57
N GLU A 408 12.79 -49.86 20.14
CA GLU A 408 11.41 -49.45 20.08
C GLU A 408 11.09 -49.39 18.60
N SER A 409 10.18 -50.27 18.22
CA SER A 409 9.43 -50.24 16.98
C SER A 409 8.95 -48.81 16.77
N VAL A 410 9.76 -48.00 16.07
CA VAL A 410 9.37 -46.71 15.53
C VAL A 410 8.19 -47.02 14.63
N ALA A 411 7.00 -46.70 15.13
CA ALA A 411 5.78 -46.71 14.36
C ALA A 411 6.05 -46.01 13.02
N PRO A 412 5.54 -46.55 11.90
CA PRO A 412 5.78 -45.95 10.59
C PRO A 412 5.43 -44.47 10.67
N ALA A 413 6.39 -43.64 10.29
CA ALA A 413 6.23 -42.19 10.21
C ALA A 413 4.87 -41.87 9.57
N PRO A 414 4.10 -40.91 10.09
CA PRO A 414 2.88 -40.48 9.43
C PRO A 414 3.28 -40.06 8.02
N SER A 415 2.72 -40.78 7.06
CA SER A 415 2.81 -40.56 5.62
C SER A 415 2.92 -39.07 5.33
N SER A 416 4.04 -38.69 4.70
CA SER A 416 4.25 -37.43 3.98
C SER A 416 2.93 -36.72 3.69
N THR A 417 2.64 -35.68 4.47
CA THR A 417 1.63 -34.67 4.13
C THR A 417 2.05 -34.12 2.79
N THR A 418 1.41 -34.66 1.76
CA THR A 418 1.58 -34.26 0.38
C THR A 418 1.07 -32.84 0.34
N VAL A 419 1.98 -31.86 0.36
CA VAL A 419 1.63 -30.48 0.03
C VAL A 419 0.99 -30.56 -1.36
N PRO A 420 -0.30 -30.21 -1.52
CA PRO A 420 -0.92 -30.29 -2.83
C PRO A 420 -0.17 -29.32 -3.73
N VAL A 421 0.66 -29.87 -4.61
CA VAL A 421 1.23 -29.11 -5.73
C VAL A 421 0.02 -28.64 -6.53
N LEU A 422 -0.29 -27.35 -6.41
CA LEU A 422 -1.35 -26.70 -7.16
C LEU A 422 -1.11 -26.99 -8.63
N GLN A 423 -1.98 -27.83 -9.21
CA GLN A 423 -1.84 -28.17 -10.61
C GLN A 423 -1.86 -26.88 -11.44
N PRO A 424 -0.95 -26.73 -12.43
CA PRO A 424 -0.83 -25.50 -13.22
C PRO A 424 -2.15 -25.03 -13.84
N GLN A 425 -3.09 -25.96 -14.08
CA GLN A 425 -4.43 -25.67 -14.58
C GLN A 425 -5.29 -24.85 -13.60
N ARG A 426 -5.18 -25.08 -12.28
CA ARG A 426 -5.93 -24.32 -11.26
C ARG A 426 -5.39 -22.89 -11.12
N VAL A 427 -4.08 -22.70 -11.23
CA VAL A 427 -3.47 -21.35 -11.22
C VAL A 427 -3.93 -20.54 -12.44
N ARG A 428 -4.03 -21.18 -13.61
CA ARG A 428 -4.58 -20.54 -14.83
C ARG A 428 -6.06 -20.17 -14.69
N MET A 429 -6.86 -21.07 -14.14
CA MET A 429 -8.30 -20.83 -13.91
C MET A 429 -8.53 -19.64 -12.96
N TYR A 430 -7.77 -19.56 -11.87
CA TYR A 430 -7.86 -18.44 -10.92
C TYR A 430 -7.38 -17.11 -11.52
N ALA A 431 -6.33 -17.13 -12.34
CA ALA A 431 -5.86 -15.94 -13.05
C ALA A 431 -6.90 -15.42 -14.07
N ASP A 432 -7.59 -16.33 -14.76
CA ASP A 432 -8.66 -15.96 -15.72
C ASP A 432 -9.93 -15.48 -15.00
N MET A 433 -10.26 -16.02 -13.82
CA MET A 433 -11.39 -15.55 -13.00
C MET A 433 -11.15 -14.13 -12.45
N LEU A 434 -9.94 -13.83 -12.00
CA LEU A 434 -9.56 -12.49 -11.54
C LEU A 434 -9.54 -11.47 -12.68
N LYS A 435 -9.07 -11.86 -13.88
CA LYS A 435 -9.15 -11.00 -15.07
C LYS A 435 -10.58 -10.68 -15.50
N ASN A 436 -11.52 -11.59 -15.23
CA ASN A 436 -12.91 -11.44 -15.60
C ASN A 436 -13.81 -10.89 -14.47
N GLY A 437 -13.22 -10.45 -13.34
CA GLY A 437 -13.94 -9.79 -12.25
C GLY A 437 -14.95 -10.68 -11.52
N ARG A 438 -14.82 -12.01 -11.59
CA ARG A 438 -15.73 -12.95 -10.94
C ARG A 438 -15.16 -13.41 -9.60
N GLU A 439 -15.86 -13.12 -8.51
CA GLU A 439 -15.47 -13.64 -7.19
C GLU A 439 -15.71 -15.16 -7.10
N PRO A 440 -14.74 -15.94 -6.57
CA PRO A 440 -14.89 -17.39 -6.45
C PRO A 440 -15.94 -17.74 -5.39
N THR A 441 -16.74 -18.76 -5.68
CA THR A 441 -17.78 -19.22 -4.76
C THR A 441 -17.18 -19.94 -3.55
N THR A 442 -17.94 -20.03 -2.44
CA THR A 442 -17.46 -20.64 -1.17
C THR A 442 -17.03 -22.10 -1.31
N SER A 443 -17.51 -22.83 -2.32
CA SER A 443 -17.07 -24.18 -2.65
C SER A 443 -15.79 -24.25 -3.49
N GLU A 444 -15.44 -23.18 -4.20
CA GLU A 444 -14.21 -23.08 -5.00
C GLU A 444 -13.01 -22.59 -4.17
N GLN A 445 -13.28 -21.85 -3.10
CA GLN A 445 -12.28 -21.35 -2.15
C GLN A 445 -11.70 -22.43 -1.21
N ALA A 446 -12.44 -23.53 -1.01
CA ALA A 446 -12.01 -24.70 -0.24
C ALA A 446 -11.16 -25.64 -1.11
#